data_AF-A0A8C1YUH1-F1
#
_entry.id   AF-A0A8C1YUH1-F1
#
_cell.length_a   1.000
_cell.length_b   1.000
_cell.length_c   1.000
_cell.angle_alpha   90.00
_cell.angle_beta   90.00
_cell.angle_gamma   90.00
#
_symmetry.space_group_name_H-M   'P 1'
#
loop_
_entity.id
_entity.type
_entity.pdbx_description
1 polymer ?
#
loop_
_entity_poly.entity_id
_entity_poly.type
_entity_poly.pdbx_seq_one_letter_code
_entity_poly.pdbx_strand_id
1 'polypeptide(L)'
;MKLQLFIQEVNNSIEESSNQALQNMPRVLRDIEALKQEASFLKDQMILVKEDIKRFEQDTVQSMQVLVEIDQVKSRMQLAAEALQEADKWSTLSADIEETFKTQDVAVISGKLTAMQGSLTMLVDTPDYSEKCVQLEALKNRLEALTSTQIVSTFNSLATDQAKLFVRVFTEMDRMPQLLAYYYKCHKAQLLSVWESICQSDAPLKQQLSEFYDTLLSTWHTQLQWSSQVFRNPCEVLTVLMIQTLGAMVPSIPDCIAVALKRCSGDSRLDVLLELHQTAANFSRSLEAAMQPHLGECNLLKVAELVSCVYSPYKTYQMQYGELEETNLLIQLSAVPLERGEVLDCVLELTHSVQKVFGLAAAAVDRCVKFTDGLSVCGLIKALRALFSKYVSDFSVTLQSIRKKYKLEDTPTSEVFTEDWTAFQNSVRIIATCGELLRQCGAFEQQLSNKILGRAGRFLWEGFNPRSLTGLQEGVAERRSQKNPWQEYNYLQQTNTAEYNTLLEMLHSLKEKGTGNSSLLAETRSALTRLNQQANQLAFDSVFLQIKQQLFLLNKPEVCTVETLTDDLPAFSLSPNVMDALGLQTSKTLQNIVTLLRAKPDEYRQTAKPLPRRLASAIATMRGLEY
;
A
#
# COMPACT_ATOMS: atom_id res chain seq x y z
N MET A 1 65.91 68.67 81.91
CA MET A 1 67.18 68.53 81.16
C MET A 1 67.07 67.68 79.89
N LYS A 2 66.45 66.49 79.89
CA LYS A 2 66.29 65.66 78.65
C LYS A 2 65.49 66.32 77.51
N LEU A 3 64.49 67.15 77.81
CA LEU A 3 63.62 67.76 76.79
C LEU A 3 64.32 68.90 76.00
N GLN A 4 65.21 69.66 76.65
CA GLN A 4 65.99 70.73 75.99
C GLN A 4 67.02 70.19 75.00
N LEU A 5 67.64 69.04 75.32
CA LEU A 5 68.57 68.36 74.40
C LEU A 5 67.85 67.83 73.15
N PHE A 6 66.66 67.24 73.30
CA PHE A 6 65.87 66.77 72.16
C PHE A 6 65.41 67.91 71.24
N ILE A 7 64.96 69.05 71.79
CA ILE A 7 64.57 70.21 70.98
C ILE A 7 65.78 70.75 70.20
N GLN A 8 66.96 70.75 70.81
CA GLN A 8 68.19 71.23 70.15
C GLN A 8 68.71 70.25 69.10
N GLU A 9 68.60 68.93 69.32
CA GLU A 9 68.84 67.92 68.29
C GLU A 9 67.88 68.05 67.11
N VAL A 10 66.57 68.24 67.37
CA VAL A 10 65.56 68.40 66.31
C VAL A 10 65.80 69.69 65.53
N ASN A 11 66.08 70.82 66.20
CA ASN A 11 66.38 72.06 65.50
C ASN A 11 67.67 71.97 64.69
N ASN A 12 68.73 71.39 65.25
CA ASN A 12 69.98 71.18 64.49
C ASN A 12 69.73 70.25 63.29
N SER A 13 68.98 69.17 63.45
CA SER A 13 68.64 68.24 62.36
C SER A 13 67.78 68.90 61.27
N ILE A 14 66.83 69.76 61.65
CA ILE A 14 66.01 70.54 60.73
C ILE A 14 66.85 71.58 60.00
N GLU A 15 67.72 72.31 60.71
CA GLU A 15 68.55 73.36 60.13
C GLU A 15 69.62 72.76 59.22
N GLU A 16 70.16 71.60 59.57
CA GLU A 16 71.07 70.81 58.73
C GLU A 16 70.35 70.26 57.48
N SER A 17 69.15 69.69 57.64
CA SER A 17 68.32 69.25 56.49
C SER A 17 67.89 70.41 55.60
N SER A 18 67.54 71.56 56.17
CA SER A 18 67.11 72.75 55.44
C SER A 18 68.27 73.37 54.65
N ASN A 19 69.45 73.49 55.27
CA ASN A 19 70.65 73.95 54.59
C ASN A 19 71.10 72.96 53.51
N GLN A 20 71.01 71.65 53.76
CA GLN A 20 71.23 70.64 52.71
C GLN A 20 70.22 70.77 51.56
N ALA A 21 68.93 70.97 51.86
CA ALA A 21 67.90 71.16 50.85
C ALA A 21 68.14 72.42 50.01
N LEU A 22 68.49 73.54 50.65
CA LEU A 22 68.82 74.80 49.97
C LEU A 22 70.09 74.70 49.14
N GLN A 23 71.11 73.97 49.60
CA GLN A 23 72.33 73.71 48.83
C GLN A 23 72.09 72.78 47.63
N ASN A 24 71.16 71.83 47.74
CA ASN A 24 70.83 70.88 46.67
C ASN A 24 69.84 71.43 45.63
N MET A 25 69.03 72.45 45.99
CA MET A 25 67.98 73.00 45.13
C MET A 25 68.47 73.54 43.76
N PRO A 26 69.62 74.26 43.66
CA PRO A 26 70.13 74.72 42.36
C PRO A 26 70.56 73.57 41.44
N ARG A 27 71.02 72.46 42.02
CA ARG A 27 71.36 71.24 41.26
C ARG A 27 70.09 70.59 40.73
N VAL A 28 69.06 70.43 41.57
CA VAL A 28 67.76 69.91 41.15
C VAL A 28 67.12 70.78 40.06
N LEU A 29 67.21 72.11 40.15
CA LEU A 29 66.70 73.01 39.11
C LEU A 29 67.46 72.87 37.78
N ARG A 30 68.80 72.70 37.81
CA ARG A 30 69.57 72.41 36.59
C ARG A 30 69.20 71.05 36.00
N ASP A 31 69.05 70.03 36.85
CA ASP A 31 68.67 68.70 36.41
C ASP A 31 67.26 68.72 35.79
N ILE A 32 66.31 69.49 36.35
CA ILE A 32 64.97 69.70 35.77
C ILE A 32 65.04 70.44 34.42
N GLU A 33 65.85 71.49 34.30
CA GLU A 33 65.97 72.21 33.02
C GLU A 33 66.67 71.36 31.96
N ALA A 34 67.68 70.56 32.34
CA ALA A 34 68.31 69.58 31.46
C ALA A 34 67.31 68.51 31.01
N LEU A 35 66.51 67.95 31.95
CA LEU A 35 65.49 66.95 31.65
C LEU A 35 64.37 67.54 30.77
N LYS A 36 64.03 68.82 30.95
CA LYS A 36 63.09 69.54 30.09
C LYS A 36 63.66 69.74 28.68
N GLN A 37 64.95 70.06 28.55
CA GLN A 37 65.62 70.15 27.25
C GLN A 37 65.69 68.79 26.57
N GLU A 38 66.09 67.73 27.27
CA GLU A 38 66.10 66.36 26.77
C GLU A 38 64.69 65.88 26.37
N ALA A 39 63.67 66.18 27.18
CA ALA A 39 62.28 65.87 26.86
C ALA A 39 61.76 66.66 25.65
N SER A 40 62.19 67.93 25.48
CA SER A 40 61.85 68.72 24.29
C SER A 40 62.54 68.16 23.03
N PHE A 41 63.80 67.77 23.15
CA PHE A 41 64.53 67.13 22.06
C PHE A 41 63.93 65.78 21.69
N LEU A 42 63.56 64.95 22.68
CA LEU A 42 62.87 63.69 22.46
C LEU A 42 61.51 63.90 21.80
N LYS A 43 60.76 64.93 22.22
CA LYS A 43 59.48 65.30 21.58
C LYS A 43 59.69 65.65 20.11
N ASP A 44 60.69 66.45 19.79
CA ASP A 44 61.01 66.83 18.41
C ASP A 44 61.43 65.61 17.58
N GLN A 45 62.24 64.71 18.16
CA GLN A 45 62.58 63.42 17.52
C GLN A 45 61.35 62.53 17.33
N MET A 46 60.43 62.44 18.29
CA MET A 46 59.19 61.66 18.15
C MET A 46 58.27 62.24 17.08
N ILE A 47 58.24 63.56 16.89
CA ILE A 47 57.50 64.20 15.79
C ILE A 47 58.11 63.79 14.44
N LEU A 48 59.44 63.85 14.33
CA LEU A 48 60.16 63.45 13.12
C LEU A 48 59.93 61.97 12.78
N VAL A 49 60.07 61.08 13.77
CA VAL A 49 59.78 59.64 13.61
C VAL A 49 58.32 59.40 13.23
N LYS A 50 57.38 60.15 13.81
CA LYS A 50 55.95 60.05 13.44
C LYS A 50 55.70 60.49 11.99
N GLU A 51 56.39 61.52 11.51
CA GLU A 51 56.32 61.94 10.11
C GLU A 51 56.93 60.91 9.17
N ASP A 52 58.06 60.30 9.54
CA ASP A 52 58.69 59.22 8.77
C ASP A 52 57.83 57.95 8.74
N ILE A 53 57.20 57.57 9.86
CA ILE A 53 56.23 56.45 9.89
C ILE A 53 55.05 56.74 8.98
N LYS A 54 54.50 57.97 9.00
CA LYS A 54 53.40 58.35 8.11
C LYS A 54 53.80 58.30 6.64
N ARG A 55 54.99 58.79 6.29
CA ARG A 55 55.52 58.69 4.92
C ARG A 55 55.72 57.23 4.53
N PHE A 56 56.32 56.42 5.40
CA PHE A 56 56.52 55.00 5.15
C PHE A 56 55.19 54.25 4.95
N GLU A 57 54.17 54.54 5.76
CA GLU A 57 52.83 53.96 5.59
C GLU A 57 52.21 54.36 4.24
N GLN A 58 52.32 55.64 3.85
CA GLN A 58 51.84 56.12 2.55
C GLN A 58 52.58 55.47 1.37
N ASP A 59 53.91 55.41 1.42
CA ASP A 59 54.75 54.79 0.39
C ASP A 59 54.53 53.27 0.32
N THR A 60 54.30 52.63 1.46
CA THR A 60 53.95 51.19 1.53
C THR A 60 52.59 50.92 0.91
N VAL A 61 51.57 51.75 1.19
CA VAL A 61 50.24 51.62 0.58
C VAL A 61 50.32 51.82 -0.94
N GLN A 62 51.05 52.83 -1.41
CA GLN A 62 51.25 53.06 -2.85
C GLN A 62 51.99 51.89 -3.51
N SER A 63 53.06 51.38 -2.88
CA SER A 63 53.81 50.22 -3.37
C SER A 63 52.95 48.95 -3.39
N MET A 64 52.11 48.74 -2.36
CA MET A 64 51.17 47.62 -2.28
C MET A 64 50.12 47.70 -3.40
N GLN A 65 49.64 48.90 -3.71
CA GLN A 65 48.69 49.12 -4.80
C GLN A 65 49.31 48.78 -6.16
N VAL A 66 50.55 49.21 -6.41
CA VAL A 66 51.29 48.82 -7.63
C VAL A 66 51.52 47.31 -7.70
N LEU A 67 51.82 46.64 -6.58
CA LEU A 67 51.96 45.18 -6.55
C LEU A 67 50.66 44.47 -6.91
N VAL A 68 49.51 44.97 -6.43
CA VAL A 68 48.18 44.43 -6.80
C VAL A 68 47.91 44.62 -8.29
N GLU A 69 48.23 45.78 -8.85
CA GLU A 69 48.09 46.02 -10.29
C GLU A 69 48.99 45.10 -11.13
N ILE A 70 50.25 44.91 -10.71
CA ILE A 70 51.18 43.98 -11.37
C ILE A 70 50.67 42.54 -11.27
N ASP A 71 50.16 42.11 -10.11
CA ASP A 71 49.61 40.76 -9.95
C ASP A 71 48.38 40.54 -10.85
N GLN A 72 47.50 41.53 -10.97
CA GLN A 72 46.37 41.49 -11.90
C GLN A 72 46.82 41.42 -13.36
N VAL A 73 47.85 42.16 -13.76
CA VAL A 73 48.43 42.07 -15.11
C VAL A 73 49.07 40.71 -15.33
N LYS A 74 49.84 40.20 -14.37
CA LYS A 74 50.49 38.89 -14.43
C LYS A 74 49.44 37.77 -14.55
N SER A 75 48.40 37.78 -13.74
CA SER A 75 47.31 36.81 -13.79
C SER A 75 46.62 36.81 -15.15
N ARG A 76 46.27 38.00 -15.69
CA ARG A 76 45.71 38.12 -17.04
C ARG A 76 46.66 37.61 -18.12
N MET A 77 47.95 37.92 -18.00
CA MET A 77 48.96 37.48 -18.97
C MET A 77 49.16 35.96 -18.94
N GLN A 78 49.12 35.34 -17.75
CA GLN A 78 49.18 33.89 -17.60
C GLN A 78 47.97 33.22 -18.24
N LEU A 79 46.75 33.70 -17.97
CA LEU A 79 45.53 33.19 -18.60
C LEU A 79 45.57 33.32 -20.13
N ALA A 80 46.05 34.46 -20.64
CA ALA A 80 46.19 34.67 -22.09
C ALA A 80 47.24 33.74 -22.71
N ALA A 81 48.38 33.52 -22.04
CA ALA A 81 49.41 32.61 -22.51
C ALA A 81 48.92 31.16 -22.55
N GLU A 82 48.20 30.71 -21.51
CA GLU A 82 47.58 29.39 -21.45
C GLU A 82 46.53 29.22 -22.56
N ALA A 83 45.64 30.21 -22.76
CA ALA A 83 44.65 30.17 -23.84
C ALA A 83 45.29 30.12 -25.23
N LEU A 84 46.36 30.89 -25.48
CA LEU A 84 47.09 30.84 -26.75
C LEU A 84 47.76 29.48 -26.97
N GLN A 85 48.33 28.90 -25.91
CA GLN A 85 48.93 27.57 -25.99
C GLN A 85 47.88 26.49 -26.30
N GLU A 86 46.68 26.58 -25.71
CA GLU A 86 45.58 25.66 -26.02
C GLU A 86 44.99 25.89 -27.43
N ALA A 87 44.99 27.13 -27.93
CA ALA A 87 44.58 27.43 -29.30
C ALA A 87 45.56 26.82 -30.33
N ASP A 88 46.86 26.90 -30.07
CA ASP A 88 47.89 26.29 -30.92
C ASP A 88 47.82 24.75 -30.90
N LYS A 89 47.62 24.17 -29.72
CA LYS A 89 47.35 22.73 -29.56
C LYS A 89 46.11 22.31 -30.34
N TRP A 90 45.01 23.04 -30.25
CA TRP A 90 43.79 22.76 -31.02
C TRP A 90 44.06 22.77 -32.53
N SER A 91 44.76 23.79 -33.03
CA SER A 91 45.11 23.92 -34.45
C SER A 91 45.92 22.71 -34.95
N THR A 92 46.93 22.31 -34.17
CA THR A 92 47.77 21.14 -34.46
C THR A 92 46.96 19.84 -34.45
N LEU A 93 46.15 19.63 -33.41
CA LEU A 93 45.30 18.45 -33.30
C LEU A 93 44.26 18.35 -34.43
N SER A 94 43.67 19.49 -34.81
CA SER A 94 42.70 19.58 -35.91
C SER A 94 43.32 19.29 -37.28
N ALA A 95 44.58 19.69 -37.50
CA ALA A 95 45.30 19.34 -38.73
C ALA A 95 45.59 17.83 -38.81
N ASP A 96 45.99 17.23 -37.69
CA ASP A 96 46.41 15.82 -37.64
C ASP A 96 45.24 14.82 -37.52
N ILE A 97 44.05 15.28 -37.15
CA ILE A 97 42.93 14.38 -36.83
C ILE A 97 42.51 13.55 -38.04
N GLU A 98 42.52 14.13 -39.25
CA GLU A 98 42.14 13.44 -40.48
C GLU A 98 43.10 12.31 -40.83
N GLU A 99 44.40 12.48 -40.60
CA GLU A 99 45.38 11.40 -40.78
C GLU A 99 45.18 10.29 -39.74
N THR A 100 44.82 10.68 -38.52
CA THR A 100 44.55 9.73 -37.42
C THR A 100 43.31 8.89 -37.72
N PHE A 101 42.26 9.47 -38.30
CA PHE A 101 41.08 8.70 -38.72
C PHE A 101 41.38 7.64 -39.79
N LYS A 102 42.45 7.81 -40.59
CA LYS A 102 42.86 6.80 -41.58
C LYS A 102 43.46 5.55 -40.95
N THR A 103 43.98 5.61 -39.72
CA THR A 103 44.56 4.44 -39.05
C THR A 103 43.50 3.45 -38.57
N GLN A 104 42.24 3.90 -38.45
CA GLN A 104 41.11 3.13 -37.91
C GLN A 104 41.32 2.62 -36.47
N ASP A 105 42.35 3.08 -35.77
CA ASP A 105 42.60 2.73 -34.37
C ASP A 105 41.75 3.61 -33.44
N VAL A 106 40.70 2.99 -32.90
CA VAL A 106 39.70 3.64 -32.05
C VAL A 106 40.33 4.28 -30.81
N ALA A 107 41.33 3.65 -30.19
CA ALA A 107 41.93 4.16 -28.96
C ALA A 107 42.77 5.42 -29.24
N VAL A 108 43.52 5.42 -30.34
CA VAL A 108 44.35 6.56 -30.74
C VAL A 108 43.48 7.73 -31.17
N ILE A 109 42.41 7.47 -31.93
CA ILE A 109 41.46 8.52 -32.35
C ILE A 109 40.76 9.11 -31.12
N SER A 110 40.29 8.29 -30.18
CA SER A 110 39.68 8.74 -28.91
C SER A 110 40.61 9.68 -28.14
N GLY A 111 41.87 9.28 -27.93
CA GLY A 111 42.84 10.09 -27.19
C GLY A 111 43.07 11.47 -27.80
N LYS A 112 43.11 11.57 -29.14
CA LYS A 112 43.19 12.88 -29.83
C LYS A 112 41.92 13.71 -29.65
N LEU A 113 40.73 13.10 -29.73
CA LEU A 113 39.47 13.80 -29.49
C LEU A 113 39.34 14.32 -28.05
N THR A 114 39.82 13.55 -27.07
CA THR A 114 39.85 13.98 -25.66
C THR A 114 40.84 15.11 -25.44
N ALA A 115 42.00 15.10 -26.10
CA ALA A 115 42.92 16.22 -26.07
C ALA A 115 42.28 17.49 -26.68
N MET A 116 41.59 17.35 -27.81
CA MET A 116 40.83 18.43 -28.44
C MET A 116 39.71 18.96 -27.52
N GLN A 117 39.00 18.08 -26.80
CA GLN A 117 38.03 18.46 -25.77
C GLN A 117 38.67 19.29 -24.65
N GLY A 118 39.82 18.86 -24.14
CA GLY A 118 40.58 19.58 -23.12
C GLY A 118 40.96 20.99 -23.58
N SER A 119 41.52 21.12 -24.78
CA SER A 119 41.88 22.43 -25.33
C SER A 119 40.66 23.34 -25.50
N LEU A 120 39.48 22.81 -25.86
CA LEU A 120 38.26 23.61 -25.94
C LEU A 120 37.79 24.17 -24.60
N THR A 121 37.99 23.47 -23.49
CA THR A 121 37.55 23.98 -22.17
C THR A 121 38.23 25.28 -21.76
N MET A 122 39.45 25.54 -22.27
CA MET A 122 40.20 26.78 -22.01
C MET A 122 39.92 27.89 -23.04
N LEU A 123 39.17 27.59 -24.11
CA LEU A 123 38.91 28.50 -25.24
C LEU A 123 37.47 29.04 -25.25
N VAL A 124 36.74 28.95 -24.15
CA VAL A 124 35.33 29.35 -24.06
C VAL A 124 35.09 30.81 -24.46
N ASP A 125 36.05 31.70 -24.16
CA ASP A 125 35.94 33.14 -24.44
C ASP A 125 36.36 33.52 -25.88
N THR A 126 36.64 32.54 -26.75
CA THR A 126 37.00 32.80 -28.16
C THR A 126 35.76 32.96 -29.05
N PRO A 127 35.77 33.90 -30.02
CA PRO A 127 34.60 34.18 -30.86
C PRO A 127 34.19 33.00 -31.77
N ASP A 128 35.14 32.11 -32.08
CA ASP A 128 34.96 30.92 -32.92
C ASP A 128 34.68 29.64 -32.10
N TYR A 129 34.47 29.77 -30.78
CA TYR A 129 34.21 28.65 -29.87
C TYR A 129 33.05 27.77 -30.34
N SER A 130 31.93 28.40 -30.74
CA SER A 130 30.74 27.68 -31.23
C SER A 130 31.05 26.81 -32.45
N GLU A 131 31.88 27.28 -33.38
CA GLU A 131 32.23 26.52 -34.58
C GLU A 131 33.13 25.33 -34.23
N LYS A 132 34.09 25.53 -33.33
CA LYS A 132 34.98 24.46 -32.85
C LYS A 132 34.21 23.38 -32.08
N CYS A 133 33.19 23.74 -31.30
CA CYS A 133 32.30 22.77 -30.65
C CYS A 133 31.57 21.90 -31.68
N VAL A 134 31.03 22.51 -32.75
CA VAL A 134 30.35 21.77 -33.82
C VAL A 134 31.33 20.84 -34.54
N GLN A 135 32.54 21.29 -34.83
CA GLN A 135 33.58 20.45 -35.45
C GLN A 135 33.95 19.25 -34.57
N LEU A 136 34.18 19.46 -33.28
CA LEU A 136 34.46 18.38 -32.34
C LEU A 136 33.32 17.35 -32.32
N GLU A 137 32.07 17.82 -32.26
CA GLU A 137 30.91 16.96 -32.20
C GLU A 137 30.72 16.14 -33.48
N ALA A 138 31.03 16.73 -34.64
CA ALA A 138 31.07 16.03 -35.92
C ALA A 138 32.15 14.93 -35.96
N LEU A 139 33.34 15.20 -35.42
CA LEU A 139 34.41 14.21 -35.33
C LEU A 139 34.05 13.06 -34.37
N LYS A 140 33.42 13.36 -33.23
CA LYS A 140 32.90 12.33 -32.32
C LYS A 140 31.83 11.46 -32.98
N ASN A 141 30.89 12.06 -33.72
CA ASN A 141 29.87 11.34 -34.50
C ASN A 141 30.52 10.41 -35.53
N ARG A 142 31.59 10.84 -36.20
CA ARG A 142 32.32 10.02 -37.16
C ARG A 142 32.99 8.82 -36.50
N LEU A 143 33.62 8.99 -35.33
CA LEU A 143 34.19 7.87 -34.58
C LEU A 143 33.12 6.87 -34.10
N GLU A 144 31.97 7.36 -33.63
CA GLU A 144 30.83 6.50 -33.27
C GLU A 144 30.32 5.70 -34.49
N ALA A 145 30.17 6.35 -35.64
CA ALA A 145 29.73 5.67 -36.86
C ALA A 145 30.71 4.58 -37.31
N LEU A 146 32.02 4.85 -37.26
CA LEU A 146 33.08 3.89 -37.59
C LEU A 146 33.09 2.66 -36.69
N THR A 147 32.70 2.83 -35.42
CA THR A 147 32.74 1.75 -34.40
C THR A 147 31.42 1.02 -34.25
N SER A 148 30.31 1.55 -34.79
CA SER A 148 28.94 1.00 -34.62
C SER A 148 28.81 -0.50 -34.87
N THR A 149 29.35 -1.03 -35.98
CA THR A 149 29.29 -2.45 -36.33
C THR A 149 30.11 -3.32 -35.36
N GLN A 150 31.28 -2.83 -34.96
CA GLN A 150 32.14 -3.51 -33.98
C GLN A 150 31.50 -3.52 -32.59
N ILE A 151 30.84 -2.42 -32.18
CA ILE A 151 30.11 -2.33 -30.91
C ILE A 151 28.97 -3.35 -30.88
N VAL A 152 28.15 -3.40 -31.93
CA VAL A 152 27.04 -4.35 -32.04
C VAL A 152 27.56 -5.80 -32.00
N SER A 153 28.61 -6.11 -32.74
CA SER A 153 29.27 -7.43 -32.69
C SER A 153 29.73 -7.76 -31.27
N THR A 154 30.41 -6.82 -30.62
CA THR A 154 30.99 -6.99 -29.29
C THR A 154 29.94 -7.27 -28.22
N PHE A 155 28.81 -6.53 -28.25
CA PHE A 155 27.73 -6.75 -27.30
C PHE A 155 26.92 -8.01 -27.59
N ASN A 156 26.77 -8.42 -28.84
CA ASN A 156 26.13 -9.71 -29.16
C ASN A 156 27.00 -10.91 -28.76
N SER A 157 28.33 -10.81 -28.86
CA SER A 157 29.26 -11.88 -28.49
C SER A 157 29.74 -11.83 -27.04
N LEU A 158 29.30 -10.83 -26.26
CA LEU A 158 29.75 -10.57 -24.88
C LEU A 158 31.28 -10.51 -24.73
N ALA A 159 32.00 -9.98 -25.74
CA ALA A 159 33.45 -9.90 -25.72
C ALA A 159 33.93 -8.83 -24.72
N THR A 160 34.33 -9.28 -23.52
CA THR A 160 34.61 -8.41 -22.36
C THR A 160 35.71 -7.38 -22.60
N ASP A 161 36.84 -7.77 -23.19
CA ASP A 161 37.99 -6.88 -23.35
C ASP A 161 37.71 -5.76 -24.36
N GLN A 162 37.05 -6.10 -25.46
CA GLN A 162 36.61 -5.13 -26.45
C GLN A 162 35.52 -4.21 -25.89
N ALA A 163 34.60 -4.73 -25.07
CA ALA A 163 33.59 -3.93 -24.40
C ALA A 163 34.22 -2.92 -23.43
N LYS A 164 35.23 -3.34 -22.64
CA LYS A 164 36.00 -2.43 -21.76
C LYS A 164 36.71 -1.32 -22.52
N LEU A 165 37.23 -1.62 -23.73
CA LEU A 165 37.83 -0.62 -24.60
C LEU A 165 36.79 0.40 -25.06
N PHE A 166 35.62 -0.04 -25.53
CA PHE A 166 34.55 0.87 -25.92
C PHE A 166 33.99 1.67 -24.74
N VAL A 167 33.85 1.08 -23.55
CA VAL A 167 33.43 1.84 -22.36
C VAL A 167 34.43 2.94 -22.02
N ARG A 168 35.73 2.66 -22.09
CA ARG A 168 36.78 3.66 -21.85
C ARG A 168 36.67 4.81 -22.86
N VAL A 169 36.66 4.47 -24.14
CA VAL A 169 36.59 5.44 -25.26
C VAL A 169 35.33 6.31 -25.15
N PHE A 170 34.15 5.72 -24.97
CA PHE A 170 32.91 6.49 -24.88
C PHE A 170 32.76 7.26 -23.56
N THR A 171 33.46 6.85 -22.49
CA THR A 171 33.56 7.66 -21.27
C THR A 171 34.44 8.88 -21.51
N GLU A 172 35.61 8.71 -22.14
CA GLU A 172 36.53 9.80 -22.48
C GLU A 172 35.91 10.81 -23.46
N MET A 173 35.07 10.34 -24.39
CA MET A 173 34.34 11.17 -25.35
C MET A 173 33.09 11.87 -24.76
N ASP A 174 32.74 11.59 -23.50
CA ASP A 174 31.50 12.02 -22.85
C ASP A 174 30.23 11.58 -23.63
N ARG A 175 30.20 10.31 -24.04
CA ARG A 175 29.13 9.68 -24.85
C ARG A 175 28.65 8.33 -24.31
N MET A 176 28.74 8.15 -23.00
CA MET A 176 28.29 6.92 -22.36
C MET A 176 26.81 6.57 -22.66
N PRO A 177 25.85 7.53 -22.71
CA PRO A 177 24.46 7.22 -23.05
C PRO A 177 24.27 6.57 -24.42
N GLN A 178 25.06 6.97 -25.42
CA GLN A 178 25.03 6.42 -26.78
C GLN A 178 25.52 4.96 -26.78
N LEU A 179 26.61 4.67 -26.08
CA LEU A 179 27.11 3.29 -25.93
C LEU A 179 26.08 2.38 -25.25
N LEU A 180 25.45 2.87 -24.18
CA LEU A 180 24.37 2.15 -23.50
C LEU A 180 23.18 1.91 -24.43
N ALA A 181 22.84 2.86 -25.31
CA ALA A 181 21.77 2.66 -26.31
C ALA A 181 22.06 1.49 -27.26
N TYR A 182 23.32 1.29 -27.70
CA TYR A 182 23.70 0.10 -28.46
C TYR A 182 23.56 -1.19 -27.64
N TYR A 183 24.03 -1.18 -26.38
CA TYR A 183 23.90 -2.32 -25.48
C TYR A 183 22.42 -2.73 -25.31
N TYR A 184 21.55 -1.76 -25.00
CA TYR A 184 20.12 -1.99 -24.86
C TYR A 184 19.48 -2.48 -26.15
N LYS A 185 19.82 -1.89 -27.29
CA LYS A 185 19.25 -2.29 -28.59
C LYS A 185 19.55 -3.76 -28.91
N CYS A 186 20.77 -4.22 -28.67
CA CYS A 186 21.17 -5.60 -28.95
C CYS A 186 20.45 -6.59 -28.03
N HIS A 187 20.53 -6.39 -26.72
CA HIS A 187 19.99 -7.34 -25.73
C HIS A 187 18.46 -7.32 -25.72
N LYS A 188 17.84 -6.15 -25.87
CA LYS A 188 16.38 -6.04 -25.99
C LYS A 188 15.87 -6.80 -27.22
N ALA A 189 16.55 -6.68 -28.38
CA ALA A 189 16.13 -7.39 -29.59
C ALA A 189 16.17 -8.92 -29.39
N GLN A 190 17.21 -9.44 -28.72
CA GLN A 190 17.29 -10.86 -28.37
C GLN A 190 16.13 -11.29 -27.46
N LEU A 191 15.87 -10.55 -26.39
CA LEU A 191 14.78 -10.87 -25.46
C LEU A 191 13.39 -10.80 -26.12
N LEU A 192 13.15 -9.80 -26.98
CA LEU A 192 11.91 -9.69 -27.72
C LEU A 192 11.73 -10.86 -28.70
N SER A 193 12.80 -11.32 -29.35
CA SER A 193 12.72 -12.51 -30.23
C SER A 193 12.36 -13.79 -29.46
N VAL A 194 12.82 -13.91 -28.21
CA VAL A 194 12.42 -15.02 -27.33
C VAL A 194 10.93 -14.93 -26.98
N TRP A 195 10.44 -13.73 -26.65
CA TRP A 195 9.01 -13.51 -26.40
C TRP A 195 8.15 -13.87 -27.61
N GLU A 196 8.54 -13.43 -28.81
CA GLU A 196 7.86 -13.76 -30.06
C GLU A 196 7.81 -15.27 -30.29
N SER A 197 8.91 -15.98 -30.03
CA SER A 197 8.96 -17.45 -30.13
C SER A 197 8.06 -18.13 -29.11
N ILE A 198 8.02 -17.65 -27.86
CA ILE A 198 7.15 -18.21 -26.81
C ILE A 198 5.68 -18.01 -27.18
N CYS A 199 5.32 -16.84 -27.72
CA CYS A 199 3.95 -16.52 -28.14
C CYS A 199 3.45 -17.40 -29.29
N GLN A 200 4.34 -17.98 -30.08
CA GLN A 200 3.97 -18.92 -31.16
C GLN A 200 3.59 -20.31 -30.63
N SER A 201 3.86 -20.61 -29.36
CA SER A 201 3.45 -21.86 -28.74
C SER A 201 1.95 -21.90 -28.44
N ASP A 202 1.35 -23.10 -28.48
CA ASP A 202 -0.05 -23.33 -28.06
C ASP A 202 -0.21 -23.40 -26.52
N ALA A 203 0.84 -23.10 -25.76
CA ALA A 203 0.83 -23.17 -24.31
C ALA A 203 -0.13 -22.10 -23.71
N PRO A 204 -0.73 -22.38 -22.53
CA PRO A 204 -1.55 -21.39 -21.85
C PRO A 204 -0.70 -20.16 -21.45
N LEU A 205 -1.32 -18.97 -21.46
CA LEU A 205 -0.62 -17.70 -21.20
C LEU A 205 0.18 -17.70 -19.88
N LYS A 206 -0.32 -18.39 -18.85
CA LYS A 206 0.39 -18.56 -17.57
C LYS A 206 1.77 -19.19 -17.76
N GLN A 207 1.87 -20.23 -18.58
CA GLN A 207 3.11 -20.93 -18.87
C GLN A 207 4.03 -20.07 -19.74
N GLN A 208 3.47 -19.42 -20.76
CA GLN A 208 4.21 -18.49 -21.62
C GLN A 208 4.86 -17.35 -20.82
N LEU A 209 4.11 -16.71 -19.91
CA LEU A 209 4.65 -15.66 -19.04
C LEU A 209 5.67 -16.21 -18.04
N SER A 210 5.44 -17.40 -17.47
CA SER A 210 6.41 -18.02 -16.55
C SER A 210 7.75 -18.26 -17.25
N GLU A 211 7.73 -18.86 -18.44
CA GLU A 211 8.93 -19.15 -19.22
C GLU A 211 9.68 -17.87 -19.61
N PHE A 212 8.95 -16.83 -20.01
CA PHE A 212 9.56 -15.55 -20.32
C PHE A 212 10.16 -14.86 -19.08
N TYR A 213 9.46 -14.87 -17.95
CA TYR A 213 9.96 -14.31 -16.69
C TYR A 213 11.18 -15.07 -16.15
N ASP A 214 11.22 -16.40 -16.28
CA ASP A 214 12.40 -17.20 -15.96
C ASP A 214 13.58 -16.84 -16.87
N THR A 215 13.31 -16.59 -18.16
CA THR A 215 14.32 -16.12 -19.11
C THR A 215 14.85 -14.73 -18.73
N LEU A 216 13.96 -13.79 -18.37
CA LEU A 216 14.37 -12.45 -17.91
C LEU A 216 15.22 -12.52 -16.64
N LEU A 217 14.84 -13.37 -15.68
CA LEU A 217 15.59 -13.55 -14.44
C LEU A 217 16.96 -14.20 -14.68
N SER A 218 17.02 -15.21 -15.53
CA SER A 218 18.29 -15.83 -15.96
C SER A 218 19.19 -14.81 -16.68
N THR A 219 18.60 -13.99 -17.56
CA THR A 219 19.30 -12.91 -18.25
C THR A 219 19.80 -11.87 -17.26
N TRP A 220 19.01 -11.51 -16.25
CA TRP A 220 19.45 -10.60 -15.18
C TRP A 220 20.72 -11.12 -14.50
N HIS A 221 20.74 -12.37 -14.04
CA HIS A 221 21.91 -12.92 -13.34
C HIS A 221 23.15 -13.02 -14.24
N THR A 222 23.00 -13.55 -15.45
CA THR A 222 24.12 -13.69 -16.39
C THR A 222 24.69 -12.34 -16.81
N GLN A 223 23.82 -11.38 -17.13
CA GLN A 223 24.22 -10.03 -17.51
C GLN A 223 24.76 -9.23 -16.32
N LEU A 224 24.30 -9.46 -15.09
CA LEU A 224 24.84 -8.79 -13.90
C LEU A 224 26.30 -9.18 -13.67
N GLN A 225 26.61 -10.46 -13.80
CA GLN A 225 27.98 -10.96 -13.69
C GLN A 225 28.90 -10.38 -14.78
N TRP A 226 28.41 -10.26 -16.01
CA TRP A 226 29.19 -9.71 -17.13
C TRP A 226 29.33 -8.18 -17.03
N SER A 227 28.22 -7.47 -16.85
CA SER A 227 28.17 -6.00 -16.77
C SER A 227 28.97 -5.45 -15.61
N SER A 228 29.09 -6.17 -14.49
CA SER A 228 29.94 -5.77 -13.35
C SER A 228 31.43 -5.69 -13.72
N GLN A 229 31.86 -6.34 -14.81
CA GLN A 229 33.23 -6.27 -15.31
C GLN A 229 33.45 -5.12 -16.29
N VAL A 230 32.36 -4.50 -16.79
CA VAL A 230 32.38 -3.60 -17.94
C VAL A 230 31.87 -2.20 -17.58
N PHE A 231 30.75 -2.12 -16.86
CA PHE A 231 30.08 -0.87 -16.47
C PHE A 231 30.28 -0.56 -14.99
N ARG A 232 30.22 0.73 -14.62
CA ARG A 232 30.31 1.19 -13.23
C ARG A 232 29.06 0.86 -12.40
N ASN A 233 27.87 1.05 -12.99
CA ASN A 233 26.58 0.83 -12.33
C ASN A 233 25.79 -0.29 -13.02
N PRO A 234 26.21 -1.57 -12.88
CA PRO A 234 25.62 -2.69 -13.63
C PRO A 234 24.13 -2.87 -13.34
N CYS A 235 23.71 -2.74 -12.07
CA CYS A 235 22.31 -2.91 -11.68
C CYS A 235 21.36 -1.87 -12.31
N GLU A 236 21.79 -0.61 -12.42
CA GLU A 236 21.00 0.42 -13.10
C GLU A 236 20.89 0.14 -14.59
N VAL A 237 22.00 -0.27 -15.23
CA VAL A 237 21.99 -0.65 -16.64
C VAL A 237 20.98 -1.77 -16.89
N LEU A 238 20.99 -2.83 -16.09
CA LEU A 238 20.04 -3.94 -16.25
C LEU A 238 18.61 -3.56 -15.90
N THR A 239 18.40 -2.70 -14.91
CA THR A 239 17.06 -2.19 -14.57
C THR A 239 16.45 -1.48 -15.78
N VAL A 240 17.22 -0.63 -16.46
CA VAL A 240 16.79 0.05 -17.69
C VAL A 240 16.54 -0.94 -18.83
N LEU A 241 17.39 -1.97 -18.99
CA LEU A 241 17.17 -3.03 -19.99
C LEU A 241 15.83 -3.75 -19.76
N MET A 242 15.52 -4.11 -18.51
CA MET A 242 14.27 -4.80 -18.15
C MET A 242 13.04 -3.92 -18.39
N ILE A 243 13.10 -2.64 -18.00
CA ILE A 243 12.05 -1.64 -18.28
C ILE A 243 11.79 -1.55 -19.78
N GLN A 244 12.84 -1.35 -20.57
CA GLN A 244 12.69 -1.19 -22.03
C GLN A 244 12.20 -2.48 -22.70
N THR A 245 12.58 -3.65 -22.19
CA THR A 245 12.13 -4.94 -22.72
C THR A 245 10.65 -5.14 -22.43
N LEU A 246 10.24 -5.05 -21.17
CA LEU A 246 8.84 -5.20 -20.76
C LEU A 246 7.93 -4.16 -21.42
N GLY A 247 8.40 -2.93 -21.60
CA GLY A 247 7.66 -1.84 -22.25
C GLY A 247 7.55 -1.98 -23.78
N ALA A 248 8.43 -2.75 -24.43
CA ALA A 248 8.45 -2.93 -25.88
C ALA A 248 7.92 -4.30 -26.34
N MET A 249 7.38 -5.12 -25.44
CA MET A 249 6.83 -6.43 -25.78
C MET A 249 5.68 -6.32 -26.78
N VAL A 250 5.77 -7.10 -27.85
CA VAL A 250 4.70 -7.27 -28.85
C VAL A 250 4.46 -8.77 -29.05
N PRO A 251 3.25 -9.30 -28.80
CA PRO A 251 2.10 -8.63 -28.19
C PRO A 251 2.40 -8.18 -26.75
N SER A 252 1.74 -7.09 -26.31
CA SER A 252 1.92 -6.58 -24.96
C SER A 252 1.25 -7.47 -23.91
N ILE A 253 1.74 -7.48 -22.67
CA ILE A 253 1.11 -8.26 -21.58
C ILE A 253 -0.39 -7.90 -21.41
N PRO A 254 -0.80 -6.61 -21.41
CA PRO A 254 -2.22 -6.26 -21.38
C PRO A 254 -3.05 -6.86 -22.52
N ASP A 255 -2.52 -6.86 -23.75
CA ASP A 255 -3.21 -7.45 -24.91
C ASP A 255 -3.34 -8.97 -24.77
N CYS A 256 -2.27 -9.64 -24.32
CA CYS A 256 -2.30 -11.07 -24.06
C CYS A 256 -3.34 -11.44 -22.99
N ILE A 257 -3.40 -10.69 -21.88
CA ILE A 257 -4.41 -10.87 -20.84
C ILE A 257 -5.81 -10.67 -21.43
N ALA A 258 -6.03 -9.60 -22.19
CA ALA A 258 -7.33 -9.32 -22.80
C ALA A 258 -7.80 -10.44 -23.74
N VAL A 259 -6.88 -11.01 -24.54
CA VAL A 259 -7.16 -12.16 -25.41
C VAL A 259 -7.47 -13.41 -24.60
N ALA A 260 -6.70 -13.70 -23.55
CA ALA A 260 -6.93 -14.83 -22.67
C ALA A 260 -8.32 -14.75 -22.01
N LEU A 261 -8.69 -13.60 -21.44
CA LEU A 261 -9.98 -13.42 -20.78
C LEU A 261 -11.17 -13.48 -21.74
N LYS A 262 -11.00 -13.11 -23.02
CA LYS A 262 -12.05 -13.28 -24.04
C LYS A 262 -12.32 -14.74 -24.39
N ARG A 263 -11.33 -15.62 -24.22
CA ARG A 263 -11.46 -17.07 -24.50
C ARG A 263 -12.04 -17.85 -23.31
N CYS A 264 -11.99 -17.28 -22.11
CA CYS A 264 -12.49 -17.91 -20.89
C CYS A 264 -14.01 -17.74 -20.72
N SER A 265 -14.64 -18.74 -20.10
CA SER A 265 -15.99 -18.60 -19.53
C SER A 265 -16.01 -17.56 -18.41
N GLY A 266 -17.14 -16.88 -18.21
CA GLY A 266 -17.28 -15.86 -17.16
C GLY A 266 -16.86 -16.34 -15.78
N ASP A 267 -17.18 -17.61 -15.46
CA ASP A 267 -16.96 -18.26 -14.17
C ASP A 267 -15.48 -18.48 -13.82
N SER A 268 -14.57 -18.52 -14.80
CA SER A 268 -13.14 -18.74 -14.59
C SER A 268 -12.29 -17.49 -14.80
N ARG A 269 -12.91 -16.37 -15.18
CA ARG A 269 -12.22 -15.12 -15.52
C ARG A 269 -11.36 -14.60 -14.37
N LEU A 270 -11.90 -14.63 -13.15
CA LEU A 270 -11.18 -14.16 -11.96
C LEU A 270 -10.04 -15.10 -11.57
N ASP A 271 -10.23 -16.41 -11.70
CA ASP A 271 -9.20 -17.40 -11.41
C ASP A 271 -8.00 -17.24 -12.35
N VAL A 272 -8.24 -17.05 -13.65
CA VAL A 272 -7.18 -16.79 -14.63
C VAL A 272 -6.42 -15.50 -14.29
N LEU A 273 -7.11 -14.42 -13.91
CA LEU A 273 -6.46 -13.18 -13.48
C LEU A 273 -5.58 -13.38 -12.23
N LEU A 274 -6.07 -14.14 -11.25
CA LEU A 274 -5.33 -14.48 -10.05
C LEU A 274 -4.07 -15.29 -10.36
N GLU A 275 -4.16 -16.27 -11.25
CA GLU A 275 -3.00 -17.07 -11.66
C GLU A 275 -1.95 -16.23 -12.38
N LEU A 276 -2.35 -15.40 -13.33
CA LEU A 276 -1.43 -14.54 -14.08
C LEU A 276 -0.75 -13.50 -13.17
N HIS A 277 -1.52 -12.85 -12.30
CA HIS A 277 -0.97 -11.94 -11.29
C HIS A 277 -0.02 -12.65 -10.32
N GLN A 278 -0.35 -13.88 -9.90
CA GLN A 278 0.54 -14.67 -9.05
C GLN A 278 1.87 -14.99 -9.76
N THR A 279 1.84 -15.29 -11.06
CA THR A 279 3.06 -15.47 -11.88
C THR A 279 3.91 -14.20 -11.90
N ALA A 280 3.30 -13.03 -12.11
CA ALA A 280 4.00 -11.74 -12.04
C ALA A 280 4.55 -11.43 -10.63
N ALA A 281 3.80 -11.74 -9.57
CA ALA A 281 4.23 -11.57 -8.19
C ALA A 281 5.37 -12.54 -7.80
N ASN A 282 5.42 -13.74 -8.38
CA ASN A 282 6.54 -14.66 -8.20
C ASN A 282 7.80 -14.10 -8.85
N PHE A 283 7.70 -13.65 -10.11
CA PHE A 283 8.80 -12.99 -10.83
C PHE A 283 9.31 -11.77 -10.07
N SER A 284 8.41 -10.90 -9.62
CA SER A 284 8.75 -9.71 -8.82
C SER A 284 9.51 -10.04 -7.55
N ARG A 285 9.09 -11.06 -6.78
CA ARG A 285 9.81 -11.49 -5.56
C ARG A 285 11.18 -12.08 -5.87
N SER A 286 11.30 -12.84 -6.95
CA SER A 286 12.59 -13.36 -7.40
C SER A 286 13.54 -12.25 -7.83
N LEU A 287 13.03 -11.24 -8.53
CA LEU A 287 13.82 -10.09 -8.97
C LEU A 287 14.20 -9.18 -7.79
N GLU A 288 13.28 -8.92 -6.85
CA GLU A 288 13.56 -8.24 -5.59
C GLU A 288 14.69 -8.94 -4.83
N ALA A 289 14.61 -10.26 -4.66
CA ALA A 289 15.65 -11.05 -3.99
C ALA A 289 17.01 -10.97 -4.72
N ALA A 290 17.00 -10.98 -6.05
CA ALA A 290 18.21 -10.83 -6.87
C ALA A 290 18.82 -9.42 -6.79
N MET A 291 17.99 -8.37 -6.61
CA MET A 291 18.42 -6.97 -6.49
C MET A 291 18.80 -6.58 -5.06
N GLN A 292 18.31 -7.29 -4.05
CA GLN A 292 18.53 -7.01 -2.62
C GLN A 292 19.98 -6.69 -2.23
N PRO A 293 21.02 -7.44 -2.68
CA PRO A 293 22.41 -7.12 -2.32
C PRO A 293 22.92 -5.78 -2.86
N HIS A 294 22.30 -5.25 -3.92
CA HIS A 294 22.72 -4.04 -4.61
C HIS A 294 21.71 -2.89 -4.51
N LEU A 295 20.60 -3.08 -3.79
CA LEU A 295 19.48 -2.13 -3.76
C LEU A 295 19.88 -0.75 -3.24
N GLY A 296 20.82 -0.67 -2.28
CA GLY A 296 21.33 0.58 -1.73
C GLY A 296 22.13 1.43 -2.72
N GLU A 297 22.65 0.82 -3.78
CA GLU A 297 23.43 1.49 -4.84
C GLU A 297 22.56 1.79 -6.09
N CYS A 298 21.34 1.24 -6.13
CA CYS A 298 20.44 1.39 -7.27
C CYS A 298 19.70 2.73 -7.26
N ASN A 299 19.42 3.24 -8.45
CA ASN A 299 18.48 4.33 -8.63
C ASN A 299 17.04 3.87 -8.33
N LEU A 300 16.54 4.15 -7.12
CA LEU A 300 15.23 3.68 -6.65
C LEU A 300 14.06 4.17 -7.52
N LEU A 301 14.20 5.30 -8.24
CA LEU A 301 13.18 5.75 -9.19
C LEU A 301 13.07 4.79 -10.38
N LYS A 302 14.20 4.28 -10.87
CA LYS A 302 14.24 3.26 -11.92
C LYS A 302 13.73 1.92 -11.44
N VAL A 303 14.03 1.54 -10.19
CA VAL A 303 13.45 0.34 -9.59
C VAL A 303 11.93 0.47 -9.50
N ALA A 304 11.39 1.63 -9.10
CA ALA A 304 9.95 1.88 -9.06
C ALA A 304 9.30 1.83 -10.47
N GLU A 305 9.99 2.34 -11.50
CA GLU A 305 9.55 2.22 -12.90
C GLU A 305 9.48 0.75 -13.34
N LEU A 306 10.49 -0.07 -12.99
CA LEU A 306 10.49 -1.50 -13.26
C LEU A 306 9.35 -2.24 -12.55
N VAL A 307 9.12 -1.94 -11.27
CA VAL A 307 7.98 -2.48 -10.50
C VAL A 307 6.66 -2.16 -11.22
N SER A 308 6.51 -0.91 -11.70
CA SER A 308 5.35 -0.48 -12.46
C SER A 308 5.18 -1.27 -13.77
N CYS A 309 6.26 -1.54 -14.51
CA CYS A 309 6.19 -2.37 -15.74
C CYS A 309 5.64 -3.78 -15.47
N VAL A 310 5.93 -4.37 -14.30
CA VAL A 310 5.46 -5.73 -13.94
C VAL A 310 3.99 -5.74 -13.52
N TYR A 311 3.55 -4.76 -12.72
CA TYR A 311 2.21 -4.77 -12.12
C TYR A 311 1.16 -3.93 -12.86
N SER A 312 1.56 -2.93 -13.65
CA SER A 312 0.63 -2.09 -14.42
C SER A 312 -0.31 -2.85 -15.36
N PRO A 313 0.05 -4.02 -15.95
CA PRO A 313 -0.89 -4.79 -16.78
C PRO A 313 -2.15 -5.27 -16.05
N TYR A 314 -2.09 -5.42 -14.72
CA TYR A 314 -3.21 -5.92 -13.90
C TYR A 314 -4.08 -4.80 -13.32
N LYS A 315 -3.58 -3.56 -13.37
CA LYS A 315 -4.15 -2.38 -12.72
C LYS A 315 -5.61 -2.13 -13.06
N THR A 316 -5.98 -2.24 -14.33
CA THR A 316 -7.38 -2.06 -14.79
C THR A 316 -8.32 -3.07 -14.14
N TYR A 317 -7.88 -4.33 -14.04
CA TYR A 317 -8.67 -5.41 -13.44
C TYR A 317 -8.70 -5.31 -11.91
N GLN A 318 -7.63 -4.82 -11.27
CA GLN A 318 -7.58 -4.55 -9.83
C GLN A 318 -8.55 -3.43 -9.42
N MET A 319 -8.75 -2.41 -10.26
CA MET A 319 -9.78 -1.38 -10.06
C MET A 319 -11.19 -1.95 -10.19
N GLN A 320 -11.40 -2.92 -11.10
CA GLN A 320 -12.69 -3.59 -11.32
C GLN A 320 -12.91 -4.80 -10.40
N TYR A 321 -12.02 -5.05 -9.44
CA TYR A 321 -12.04 -6.28 -8.64
C TYR A 321 -13.38 -6.49 -7.91
N GLY A 322 -14.02 -5.43 -7.40
CA GLY A 322 -15.31 -5.53 -6.73
C GLY A 322 -16.40 -6.17 -7.60
N GLU A 323 -16.50 -5.74 -8.87
CA GLU A 323 -17.49 -6.26 -9.83
C GLU A 323 -17.15 -7.69 -10.28
N LEU A 324 -15.86 -7.98 -10.47
CA LEU A 324 -15.38 -9.31 -10.83
C LEU A 324 -15.63 -10.33 -9.73
N GLU A 325 -15.34 -9.98 -8.47
CA GLU A 325 -15.57 -10.83 -7.31
C GLU A 325 -17.07 -11.00 -7.02
N GLU A 326 -17.89 -9.95 -7.18
CA GLU A 326 -19.35 -10.05 -7.06
C GLU A 326 -19.92 -11.05 -8.07
N THR A 327 -19.56 -10.90 -9.34
CA THR A 327 -20.02 -11.80 -10.41
C THR A 327 -19.61 -13.25 -10.11
N ASN A 328 -18.34 -13.46 -9.73
CA ASN A 328 -17.82 -14.78 -9.38
C ASN A 328 -18.56 -15.39 -8.17
N LEU A 329 -18.81 -14.61 -7.12
CA LEU A 329 -19.52 -15.06 -5.93
C LEU A 329 -20.98 -15.43 -6.22
N LEU A 330 -21.68 -14.68 -7.05
CA LEU A 330 -23.07 -14.97 -7.42
C LEU A 330 -23.18 -16.23 -8.28
N ILE A 331 -22.22 -16.47 -9.18
CA ILE A 331 -22.10 -17.72 -9.94
C ILE A 331 -21.88 -18.88 -8.98
N GLN A 332 -20.90 -18.80 -8.08
CA GLN A 332 -20.61 -19.85 -7.11
C GLN A 332 -21.79 -20.11 -6.15
N LEU A 333 -22.51 -19.05 -5.75
CA LEU A 333 -23.71 -19.17 -4.93
C LEU A 333 -24.86 -19.89 -5.66
N SER A 334 -25.01 -19.69 -6.97
CA SER A 334 -26.06 -20.36 -7.75
C SER A 334 -25.93 -21.90 -7.75
N ALA A 335 -24.71 -22.41 -7.51
CA ALA A 335 -24.43 -23.83 -7.35
C ALA A 335 -24.69 -24.36 -5.91
N VAL A 336 -25.06 -23.49 -4.97
CA VAL A 336 -25.42 -23.87 -3.59
C VAL A 336 -26.92 -24.20 -3.55
N PRO A 337 -27.31 -25.48 -3.46
CA PRO A 337 -28.72 -25.83 -3.39
C PRO A 337 -29.32 -25.39 -2.05
N LEU A 338 -30.49 -24.76 -2.09
CA LEU A 338 -31.30 -24.46 -0.90
C LEU A 338 -32.63 -25.21 -0.90
N GLU A 339 -33.16 -25.50 -2.08
CA GLU A 339 -34.43 -26.18 -2.26
C GLU A 339 -34.27 -27.41 -3.14
N ARG A 340 -34.58 -28.59 -2.58
CA ARG A 340 -34.61 -29.85 -3.30
C ARG A 340 -35.63 -30.78 -2.63
N GLY A 341 -36.45 -31.44 -3.44
CA GLY A 341 -37.30 -32.55 -2.97
C GLY A 341 -38.28 -32.19 -1.85
N GLU A 342 -38.28 -33.03 -0.83
CA GLU A 342 -39.19 -32.92 0.32
C GLU A 342 -38.77 -31.83 1.30
N VAL A 343 -39.64 -31.52 2.26
CA VAL A 343 -39.37 -30.46 3.23
C VAL A 343 -38.14 -30.76 4.10
N LEU A 344 -37.95 -32.02 4.50
CA LEU A 344 -36.80 -32.43 5.30
C LEU A 344 -35.48 -32.20 4.55
N ASP A 345 -35.44 -32.54 3.26
CA ASP A 345 -34.28 -32.29 2.39
C ASP A 345 -33.97 -30.78 2.30
N CYS A 346 -35.00 -29.95 2.14
CA CYS A 346 -34.84 -28.49 2.16
C CYS A 346 -34.23 -28.01 3.49
N VAL A 347 -34.71 -28.50 4.64
CA VAL A 347 -34.18 -28.13 5.96
C VAL A 347 -32.71 -28.55 6.12
N LEU A 348 -32.34 -29.72 5.63
CA LEU A 348 -30.96 -30.20 5.65
C LEU A 348 -30.05 -29.37 4.74
N GLU A 349 -30.51 -29.04 3.52
CA GLU A 349 -29.75 -28.18 2.60
C GLU A 349 -29.57 -26.76 3.15
N LEU A 350 -30.60 -26.17 3.77
CA LEU A 350 -30.48 -24.88 4.46
C LEU A 350 -29.44 -24.91 5.59
N THR A 351 -29.26 -26.07 6.24
CA THR A 351 -28.25 -26.25 7.29
C THR A 351 -26.86 -26.38 6.68
N HIS A 352 -26.70 -27.17 5.62
CA HIS A 352 -25.42 -27.34 4.92
C HIS A 352 -24.97 -26.08 4.16
N SER A 353 -25.91 -25.26 3.68
CA SER A 353 -25.60 -24.04 2.94
C SER A 353 -24.86 -23.00 3.78
N VAL A 354 -25.04 -23.00 5.10
CA VAL A 354 -24.34 -22.08 6.02
C VAL A 354 -22.83 -22.19 5.85
N GLN A 355 -22.28 -23.42 5.95
CA GLN A 355 -20.85 -23.64 5.81
C GLN A 355 -20.34 -23.29 4.40
N LYS A 356 -21.13 -23.61 3.38
CA LYS A 356 -20.79 -23.30 1.98
C LYS A 356 -20.66 -21.80 1.76
N VAL A 357 -21.65 -21.01 2.19
CA VAL A 357 -21.66 -19.54 1.97
C VAL A 357 -20.53 -18.84 2.71
N PHE A 358 -20.25 -19.22 3.96
CA PHE A 358 -19.11 -18.66 4.68
C PHE A 358 -17.76 -19.14 4.12
N GLY A 359 -17.70 -20.34 3.54
CA GLY A 359 -16.54 -20.80 2.76
C GLY A 359 -16.30 -19.93 1.52
N LEU A 360 -17.35 -19.60 0.76
CA LEU A 360 -17.27 -18.68 -0.38
C LEU A 360 -16.80 -17.29 0.07
N ALA A 361 -17.37 -16.77 1.15
CA ALA A 361 -17.00 -15.46 1.70
C ALA A 361 -15.54 -15.43 2.16
N ALA A 362 -15.06 -16.46 2.86
CA ALA A 362 -13.65 -16.57 3.29
C ALA A 362 -12.69 -16.65 2.11
N ALA A 363 -13.03 -17.44 1.08
CA ALA A 363 -12.26 -17.53 -0.15
C ALA A 363 -12.16 -16.18 -0.89
N ALA A 364 -13.23 -15.38 -0.89
CA ALA A 364 -13.21 -14.03 -1.45
C ALA A 364 -12.23 -13.09 -0.72
N VAL A 365 -12.14 -13.18 0.60
CA VAL A 365 -11.12 -12.42 1.37
C VAL A 365 -9.72 -12.82 0.95
N ASP A 366 -9.46 -14.13 0.80
CA ASP A 366 -8.14 -14.61 0.39
C ASP A 366 -7.78 -14.22 -1.04
N ARG A 367 -8.74 -14.26 -1.98
CA ARG A 367 -8.57 -13.75 -3.34
C ARG A 367 -8.28 -12.25 -3.37
N CYS A 368 -9.00 -11.46 -2.58
CA CYS A 368 -8.80 -10.01 -2.50
C CYS A 368 -7.39 -9.66 -2.04
N VAL A 369 -6.91 -10.34 -0.99
CA VAL A 369 -5.54 -10.17 -0.49
C VAL A 369 -4.54 -10.59 -1.56
N LYS A 370 -4.69 -11.77 -2.18
CA LYS A 370 -3.75 -12.26 -3.20
C LYS A 370 -3.65 -11.36 -4.44
N PHE A 371 -4.76 -10.78 -4.88
CA PHE A 371 -4.80 -10.01 -6.12
C PHE A 371 -4.51 -8.53 -5.95
N THR A 372 -4.87 -7.95 -4.80
CA THR A 372 -4.90 -6.49 -4.64
C THR A 372 -4.11 -5.98 -3.44
N ASP A 373 -3.45 -6.85 -2.66
CA ASP A 373 -2.71 -6.40 -1.49
C ASP A 373 -3.63 -5.99 -0.32
N GLY A 374 -4.94 -6.25 -0.45
CA GLY A 374 -5.97 -5.69 0.42
C GLY A 374 -6.38 -4.24 0.07
N LEU A 375 -5.90 -3.66 -1.04
CA LEU A 375 -6.28 -2.30 -1.44
C LEU A 375 -7.73 -2.21 -1.96
N SER A 376 -8.29 -3.31 -2.48
CA SER A 376 -9.66 -3.35 -3.02
C SER A 376 -10.74 -3.70 -2.00
N VAL A 377 -10.47 -3.56 -0.70
CA VAL A 377 -11.39 -3.97 0.38
C VAL A 377 -12.76 -3.29 0.30
N CYS A 378 -12.83 -2.03 -0.15
CA CYS A 378 -14.10 -1.36 -0.41
C CYS A 378 -14.95 -2.12 -1.44
N GLY A 379 -14.33 -2.61 -2.51
CA GLY A 379 -14.98 -3.45 -3.52
C GLY A 379 -15.35 -4.82 -2.98
N LEU A 380 -14.47 -5.45 -2.20
CA LEU A 380 -14.77 -6.74 -1.53
C LEU A 380 -16.00 -6.64 -0.62
N ILE A 381 -16.12 -5.59 0.19
CA ILE A 381 -17.28 -5.41 1.08
C ILE A 381 -18.57 -5.30 0.26
N LYS A 382 -18.55 -4.60 -0.87
CA LYS A 382 -19.71 -4.54 -1.79
C LYS A 382 -20.08 -5.93 -2.32
N ALA A 383 -19.10 -6.69 -2.81
CA ALA A 383 -19.31 -8.06 -3.31
C ALA A 383 -19.84 -9.00 -2.22
N LEU A 384 -19.32 -8.93 -0.99
CA LEU A 384 -19.81 -9.72 0.14
C LEU A 384 -21.25 -9.35 0.52
N ARG A 385 -21.62 -8.06 0.48
CA ARG A 385 -23.01 -7.63 0.70
C ARG A 385 -23.94 -8.20 -0.36
N ALA A 386 -23.54 -8.18 -1.63
CA ALA A 386 -24.31 -8.79 -2.71
C ALA A 386 -24.49 -10.31 -2.51
N LEU A 387 -23.43 -11.03 -2.16
CA LEU A 387 -23.47 -12.46 -1.82
C LEU A 387 -24.50 -12.75 -0.71
N PHE A 388 -24.37 -12.09 0.44
CA PHE A 388 -25.27 -12.35 1.56
C PHE A 388 -26.70 -11.88 1.29
N SER A 389 -26.89 -10.77 0.57
CA SER A 389 -28.22 -10.29 0.18
C SER A 389 -28.92 -11.31 -0.72
N LYS A 390 -28.22 -11.86 -1.72
CA LYS A 390 -28.74 -12.89 -2.61
C LYS A 390 -29.06 -14.17 -1.83
N TYR A 391 -28.14 -14.62 -0.98
CA TYR A 391 -28.35 -15.80 -0.14
C TYR A 391 -29.56 -15.66 0.80
N VAL A 392 -29.70 -14.52 1.48
CA VAL A 392 -30.87 -14.27 2.36
C VAL A 392 -32.17 -14.25 1.57
N SER A 393 -32.15 -13.67 0.36
CA SER A 393 -33.31 -13.70 -0.54
C SER A 393 -33.69 -15.13 -0.91
N ASP A 394 -32.75 -15.93 -1.37
CA ASP A 394 -33.02 -17.31 -1.81
C ASP A 394 -33.43 -18.20 -0.61
N PHE A 395 -32.83 -18.03 0.56
CA PHE A 395 -33.24 -18.68 1.81
C PHE A 395 -34.68 -18.30 2.19
N SER A 396 -35.04 -17.02 2.09
CA SER A 396 -36.40 -16.53 2.38
C SER A 396 -37.44 -17.15 1.44
N VAL A 397 -37.09 -17.31 0.15
CA VAL A 397 -37.95 -18.01 -0.83
C VAL A 397 -38.15 -19.47 -0.45
N THR A 398 -37.08 -20.17 -0.04
CA THR A 398 -37.20 -21.55 0.46
C THR A 398 -38.08 -21.64 1.70
N LEU A 399 -37.97 -20.69 2.65
CA LEU A 399 -38.87 -20.64 3.81
C LEU A 399 -40.34 -20.47 3.41
N GLN A 400 -40.62 -19.63 2.42
CA GLN A 400 -41.97 -19.47 1.90
C GLN A 400 -42.47 -20.75 1.19
N SER A 401 -41.59 -21.45 0.47
CA SER A 401 -41.93 -22.76 -0.13
C SER A 401 -42.26 -23.80 0.95
N ILE A 402 -41.44 -23.89 2.00
CA ILE A 402 -41.68 -24.78 3.16
C ILE A 402 -43.02 -24.42 3.84
N ARG A 403 -43.30 -23.13 4.05
CA ARG A 403 -44.57 -22.65 4.61
C ARG A 403 -45.79 -23.11 3.79
N LYS A 404 -45.69 -23.03 2.46
CA LYS A 404 -46.72 -23.52 1.53
C LYS A 404 -46.86 -25.04 1.57
N LYS A 405 -45.75 -25.79 1.60
CA LYS A 405 -45.76 -27.26 1.69
C LYS A 405 -46.43 -27.75 2.99
N TYR A 406 -46.30 -27.00 4.08
CA TYR A 406 -47.01 -27.27 5.35
C TYR A 406 -48.48 -26.81 5.37
N LYS A 407 -48.98 -26.14 4.33
CA LYS A 407 -50.36 -25.64 4.25
C LYS A 407 -50.76 -24.74 5.44
N LEU A 408 -49.81 -23.97 5.96
CA LEU A 408 -50.02 -23.11 7.14
C LEU A 408 -51.03 -21.96 6.91
N GLU A 409 -51.39 -21.71 5.65
CA GLU A 409 -52.35 -20.68 5.24
C GLU A 409 -53.73 -21.24 4.87
N ASP A 410 -53.87 -22.57 4.77
CA ASP A 410 -55.14 -23.21 4.42
C ASP A 410 -56.07 -23.30 5.65
N THR A 411 -57.38 -23.18 5.42
CA THR A 411 -58.38 -23.47 6.45
C THR A 411 -58.39 -24.97 6.77
N PRO A 412 -58.54 -25.38 8.04
CA PRO A 412 -58.54 -26.79 8.41
C PRO A 412 -59.77 -27.49 7.79
N THR A 413 -59.51 -28.44 6.89
CA THR A 413 -60.55 -29.22 6.18
C THR A 413 -60.65 -30.68 6.64
N SER A 414 -59.63 -31.20 7.34
CA SER A 414 -59.57 -32.61 7.76
C SER A 414 -60.56 -32.91 8.90
N GLU A 415 -61.27 -34.03 8.77
CA GLU A 415 -62.22 -34.55 9.77
C GLU A 415 -61.55 -35.38 10.88
N VAL A 416 -60.28 -35.73 10.70
CA VAL A 416 -59.48 -36.51 11.64
C VAL A 416 -58.26 -35.70 12.06
N PHE A 417 -58.04 -35.60 13.37
CA PHE A 417 -56.83 -35.01 13.94
C PHE A 417 -55.69 -36.01 13.90
N THR A 418 -54.56 -35.61 13.31
CA THR A 418 -53.30 -36.35 13.38
C THR A 418 -52.27 -35.47 14.06
N GLU A 419 -51.73 -35.91 15.21
CA GLU A 419 -50.64 -35.20 15.92
C GLU A 419 -49.35 -35.25 15.10
N ASP A 420 -49.17 -34.30 14.18
CA ASP A 420 -47.95 -34.16 13.40
C ASP A 420 -47.14 -32.93 13.84
N TRP A 421 -46.12 -33.18 14.67
CA TRP A 421 -45.19 -32.17 15.16
C TRP A 421 -43.99 -31.94 14.23
N THR A 422 -43.92 -32.62 13.07
CA THR A 422 -42.76 -32.53 12.16
C THR A 422 -42.54 -31.11 11.65
N ALA A 423 -43.60 -30.36 11.36
CA ALA A 423 -43.52 -28.96 10.93
C ALA A 423 -42.86 -28.06 11.98
N PHE A 424 -43.23 -28.25 13.25
CA PHE A 424 -42.62 -27.53 14.36
C PHE A 424 -41.17 -27.95 14.58
N GLN A 425 -40.88 -29.25 14.60
CA GLN A 425 -39.51 -29.76 14.75
C GLN A 425 -38.56 -29.23 13.67
N ASN A 426 -39.01 -29.23 12.41
CA ASN A 426 -38.26 -28.68 11.29
C ASN A 426 -38.09 -27.15 11.40
N SER A 427 -39.12 -26.44 11.86
CA SER A 427 -39.01 -24.99 12.11
C SER A 427 -38.01 -24.66 13.22
N VAL A 428 -37.93 -25.46 14.29
CA VAL A 428 -36.90 -25.32 15.34
C VAL A 428 -35.50 -25.56 14.78
N ARG A 429 -35.32 -26.56 13.90
CA ARG A 429 -34.03 -26.78 13.21
C ARG A 429 -33.64 -25.57 12.35
N ILE A 430 -34.59 -25.00 11.61
CA ILE A 430 -34.35 -23.77 10.82
C ILE A 430 -33.97 -22.59 11.73
N ILE A 431 -34.61 -22.41 12.88
CA ILE A 431 -34.25 -21.37 13.86
C ILE A 431 -32.81 -21.59 14.36
N ALA A 432 -32.43 -22.83 14.68
CA ALA A 432 -31.06 -23.15 15.06
C ALA A 432 -30.07 -22.80 13.92
N THR A 433 -30.41 -23.09 12.67
CA THR A 433 -29.63 -22.70 11.48
C THR A 433 -29.51 -21.17 11.35
N CYS A 434 -30.58 -20.41 11.61
CA CYS A 434 -30.54 -18.94 11.63
C CYS A 434 -29.67 -18.39 12.77
N GLY A 435 -29.70 -19.03 13.94
CA GLY A 435 -28.80 -18.72 15.06
C GLY A 435 -27.33 -18.94 14.69
N GLU A 436 -27.04 -20.07 14.03
CA GLU A 436 -25.70 -20.38 13.55
C GLU A 436 -25.23 -19.39 12.48
N LEU A 437 -26.10 -18.98 11.55
CA LEU A 437 -25.81 -17.93 10.57
C LEU A 437 -25.40 -16.60 11.24
N LEU A 438 -26.13 -16.17 12.27
CA LEU A 438 -25.81 -14.94 13.01
C LEU A 438 -24.47 -15.06 13.75
N ARG A 439 -24.21 -16.21 14.37
CA ARG A 439 -22.95 -16.49 15.09
C ARG A 439 -21.76 -16.49 14.13
N GLN A 440 -21.85 -17.21 13.01
CA GLN A 440 -20.80 -17.25 12.01
C GLN A 440 -20.60 -15.88 11.33
N CYS A 441 -21.66 -15.10 11.11
CA CYS A 441 -21.54 -13.74 10.58
C CYS A 441 -20.70 -12.84 11.49
N GLY A 442 -20.90 -12.91 12.81
CA GLY A 442 -20.08 -12.16 13.77
C GLY A 442 -18.62 -12.59 13.76
N ALA A 443 -18.36 -13.91 13.79
CA ALA A 443 -17.00 -14.45 13.73
C ALA A 443 -16.28 -14.08 12.41
N PHE A 444 -17.00 -14.18 11.29
CA PHE A 444 -16.48 -13.82 9.97
C PHE A 444 -16.14 -12.34 9.86
N GLU A 445 -16.99 -11.44 10.35
CA GLU A 445 -16.72 -10.00 10.33
C GLU A 445 -15.47 -9.63 11.15
N GLN A 446 -15.26 -10.27 12.30
CA GLN A 446 -14.05 -10.10 13.09
C GLN A 446 -12.80 -10.60 12.34
N GLN A 447 -12.88 -11.78 11.70
CA GLN A 447 -11.79 -12.33 10.89
C GLN A 447 -11.47 -11.44 9.68
N LEU A 448 -12.50 -10.92 9.02
CA LEU A 448 -12.39 -9.97 7.90
C LEU A 448 -11.63 -8.72 8.34
N SER A 449 -12.05 -8.09 9.44
CA SER A 449 -11.39 -6.90 9.99
C SER A 449 -9.93 -7.16 10.38
N ASN A 450 -9.63 -8.31 10.99
CA ASN A 450 -8.25 -8.70 11.31
C ASN A 450 -7.39 -8.88 10.04
N LYS A 451 -7.90 -9.58 9.02
CA LYS A 451 -7.17 -9.80 7.75
C LYS A 451 -6.93 -8.48 7.01
N ILE A 452 -7.94 -7.60 6.96
CA ILE A 452 -7.83 -6.28 6.33
C ILE A 452 -6.75 -5.45 7.02
N LEU A 453 -6.80 -5.31 8.35
CA LEU A 453 -5.80 -4.55 9.10
C LEU A 453 -4.40 -5.16 8.98
N GLY A 454 -4.29 -6.50 9.02
CA GLY A 454 -3.00 -7.17 8.90
C GLY A 454 -2.31 -6.98 7.55
N ARG A 455 -3.07 -6.77 6.46
CA ARG A 455 -2.53 -6.55 5.11
C ARG A 455 -2.53 -5.09 4.71
N ALA A 456 -3.71 -4.49 4.58
CA ALA A 456 -3.86 -3.11 4.12
C ALA A 456 -3.45 -2.08 5.19
N GLY A 457 -3.43 -2.45 6.47
CA GLY A 457 -3.02 -1.55 7.56
C GLY A 457 -1.57 -1.07 7.44
N ARG A 458 -0.71 -1.75 6.68
CA ARG A 458 0.68 -1.30 6.40
C ARG A 458 0.75 0.02 5.63
N PHE A 459 -0.32 0.37 4.90
CA PHE A 459 -0.43 1.62 4.15
C PHE A 459 -0.91 2.79 5.04
N LEU A 460 -1.42 2.50 6.23
CA LEU A 460 -1.81 3.51 7.22
C LEU A 460 -0.56 4.01 7.97
N TRP A 461 -0.19 5.27 7.79
CA TRP A 461 0.94 5.85 8.54
C TRP A 461 0.55 6.15 10.01
N GLU A 462 1.50 6.10 10.94
CA GLU A 462 1.23 6.13 12.39
C GLU A 462 0.52 7.41 12.89
N GLY A 463 0.80 8.57 12.31
CA GLY A 463 0.12 9.83 12.57
C GLY A 463 -1.04 10.18 11.62
N PHE A 464 -1.67 9.22 10.94
CA PHE A 464 -2.77 9.54 10.00
C PHE A 464 -3.97 10.02 10.80
N ASN A 465 -4.47 11.23 10.51
CA ASN A 465 -5.67 11.77 11.11
C ASN A 465 -6.64 12.19 10.01
N PRO A 466 -7.85 11.59 9.91
CA PRO A 466 -8.81 11.93 8.86
C PRO A 466 -9.32 13.39 8.95
N ARG A 467 -9.07 14.09 10.07
CA ARG A 467 -9.48 15.48 10.28
C ARG A 467 -8.34 16.50 10.12
N SER A 468 -7.12 16.09 9.80
CA SER A 468 -6.03 17.04 9.57
C SER A 468 -6.13 17.66 8.17
N LEU A 469 -6.31 18.99 8.12
CA LEU A 469 -6.33 19.79 6.88
C LEU A 469 -4.97 19.86 6.16
N THR A 470 -3.91 19.30 6.74
CA THR A 470 -2.53 19.31 6.21
C THR A 470 -2.18 18.07 5.36
N GLY A 471 -3.17 17.25 4.99
CA GLY A 471 -2.97 15.89 4.46
C GLY A 471 -2.40 15.73 3.05
N LEU A 472 -1.76 16.72 2.42
CA LEU A 472 -1.29 16.56 1.03
C LEU A 472 0.18 16.92 0.71
N GLN A 473 0.91 17.67 1.52
CA GLN A 473 2.28 18.11 1.18
C GLN A 473 2.93 18.41 2.54
N GLU A 474 3.91 17.67 3.06
CA GLU A 474 5.33 17.97 2.82
C GLU A 474 6.27 16.84 3.32
N GLY A 475 5.79 15.86 4.10
CA GLY A 475 6.65 14.82 4.71
C GLY A 475 6.64 13.44 4.04
N VAL A 476 5.80 13.23 3.02
CA VAL A 476 5.61 11.92 2.38
C VAL A 476 6.68 11.66 1.30
N ALA A 477 7.17 12.71 0.63
CA ALA A 477 8.20 12.58 -0.41
C ALA A 477 9.59 12.27 0.18
N GLU A 478 9.95 12.89 1.31
CA GLU A 478 11.29 12.73 1.92
C GLU A 478 11.49 11.40 2.68
N ARG A 479 10.41 10.70 3.07
CA ARG A 479 10.51 9.35 3.69
C ARG A 479 10.37 8.20 2.69
N ARG A 480 9.89 8.46 1.47
CA ARG A 480 9.75 7.47 0.39
C ARG A 480 11.07 7.14 -0.29
N SER A 481 12.07 8.00 -0.18
CA SER A 481 13.39 7.86 -0.79
C SER A 481 14.30 6.79 -0.14
N GLN A 482 13.85 6.08 0.89
CA GLN A 482 14.65 5.05 1.59
C GLN A 482 13.98 3.68 1.70
N LYS A 483 12.76 3.52 1.19
CA LYS A 483 12.01 2.26 1.29
C LYS A 483 12.03 1.49 -0.02
N ASN A 484 11.96 0.17 0.08
CA ASN A 484 12.08 -0.74 -1.04
C ASN A 484 10.86 -0.61 -1.99
N PRO A 485 11.03 -0.14 -3.24
CA PRO A 485 9.93 0.07 -4.18
C PRO A 485 9.09 -1.19 -4.48
N TRP A 486 9.69 -2.37 -4.33
CA TRP A 486 9.01 -3.66 -4.52
C TRP A 486 7.88 -3.89 -3.50
N GLN A 487 7.98 -3.32 -2.31
CA GLN A 487 7.04 -3.52 -1.20
C GLN A 487 5.98 -2.41 -1.11
N GLU A 488 6.24 -1.27 -1.75
CA GLU A 488 5.40 -0.07 -1.68
C GLU A 488 4.46 0.10 -2.87
N TYR A 489 4.48 -0.81 -3.84
CA TYR A 489 3.62 -0.68 -5.01
C TYR A 489 2.15 -0.59 -4.60
N ASN A 490 1.55 0.55 -4.92
CA ASN A 490 0.18 0.87 -4.57
C ASN A 490 -0.54 1.42 -5.80
N TYR A 491 -1.22 0.53 -6.51
CA TYR A 491 -1.94 0.90 -7.73
C TYR A 491 -3.07 1.90 -7.45
N LEU A 492 -3.73 1.80 -6.28
CA LEU A 492 -4.91 2.60 -5.94
C LEU A 492 -4.53 4.06 -5.68
N GLN A 493 -3.41 4.31 -5.00
CA GLN A 493 -2.88 5.65 -4.81
C GLN A 493 -2.50 6.33 -6.14
N GLN A 494 -2.05 5.56 -7.13
CA GLN A 494 -1.66 6.09 -8.44
C GLN A 494 -2.86 6.42 -9.35
N THR A 495 -4.03 5.81 -9.13
CA THR A 495 -5.21 5.97 -10.02
C THR A 495 -6.31 6.79 -9.41
N ASN A 496 -6.63 6.52 -8.15
CA ASN A 496 -7.82 7.03 -7.51
C ASN A 496 -7.52 7.39 -6.06
N THR A 497 -6.95 8.58 -5.88
CA THR A 497 -6.62 9.14 -4.57
C THR A 497 -7.85 9.25 -3.66
N ALA A 498 -9.05 9.48 -4.22
CA ALA A 498 -10.27 9.57 -3.43
C ALA A 498 -10.64 8.22 -2.80
N GLU A 499 -10.68 7.14 -3.58
CA GLU A 499 -10.91 5.79 -3.07
C GLU A 499 -9.81 5.34 -2.11
N TYR A 500 -8.56 5.71 -2.38
CA TYR A 500 -7.46 5.47 -1.46
C TYR A 500 -7.66 6.16 -0.10
N ASN A 501 -8.11 7.41 -0.09
CA ASN A 501 -8.40 8.13 1.15
C ASN A 501 -9.58 7.49 1.90
N THR A 502 -10.63 7.06 1.22
CA THR A 502 -11.75 6.31 1.83
C THR A 502 -11.26 5.00 2.47
N LEU A 503 -10.32 4.29 1.83
CA LEU A 503 -9.68 3.12 2.42
C LEU A 503 -8.92 3.48 3.69
N LEU A 504 -8.11 4.54 3.68
CA LEU A 504 -7.35 4.97 4.87
C LEU A 504 -8.26 5.36 6.03
N GLU A 505 -9.37 6.05 5.77
CA GLU A 505 -10.39 6.37 6.78
C GLU A 505 -11.02 5.10 7.39
N MET A 506 -11.34 4.11 6.55
CA MET A 506 -11.85 2.82 7.01
C MET A 506 -10.83 2.11 7.91
N LEU A 507 -9.57 2.02 7.47
CA LEU A 507 -8.49 1.38 8.22
C LEU A 507 -8.25 2.08 9.57
N HIS A 508 -8.26 3.41 9.57
CA HIS A 508 -8.16 4.19 10.80
C HIS A 508 -9.32 3.89 11.75
N SER A 509 -10.56 3.88 11.26
CA SER A 509 -11.73 3.53 12.07
C SER A 509 -11.66 2.10 12.63
N LEU A 510 -11.13 1.13 11.87
CA LEU A 510 -10.96 -0.25 12.32
C LEU A 510 -9.88 -0.36 13.40
N LYS A 511 -8.79 0.41 13.27
CA LYS A 511 -7.70 0.45 14.26
C LYS A 511 -8.17 1.07 15.59
N GLU A 512 -8.91 2.17 15.55
CA GLU A 512 -9.41 2.89 16.73
C GLU A 512 -10.50 2.11 17.49
N LYS A 513 -11.50 1.57 16.78
CA LYS A 513 -12.64 0.87 17.40
C LYS A 513 -12.33 -0.54 17.87
N GLY A 514 -11.20 -1.10 17.41
CA GLY A 514 -10.86 -2.51 17.54
C GLY A 514 -11.67 -3.39 16.58
N THR A 515 -11.10 -4.53 16.19
CA THR A 515 -11.70 -5.41 15.16
C THR A 515 -12.99 -6.09 15.59
N GLY A 516 -13.22 -6.25 16.91
CA GLY A 516 -14.43 -6.82 17.47
C GLY A 516 -15.68 -5.92 17.37
N ASN A 517 -15.51 -4.62 17.15
CA ASN A 517 -16.61 -3.64 17.04
C ASN A 517 -16.77 -3.09 15.61
N SER A 518 -16.24 -3.80 14.63
CA SER A 518 -16.36 -3.42 13.23
C SER A 518 -17.82 -3.53 12.75
N SER A 519 -18.24 -2.58 11.91
CA SER A 519 -19.59 -2.50 11.34
C SER A 519 -19.58 -2.63 9.81
N LEU A 520 -18.64 -3.42 9.28
CA LEU A 520 -18.44 -3.62 7.84
C LEU A 520 -19.65 -4.31 7.19
N LEU A 521 -20.26 -5.26 7.90
CA LEU A 521 -21.39 -6.10 7.47
C LEU A 521 -22.67 -5.86 8.28
N ALA A 522 -22.87 -4.64 8.79
CA ALA A 522 -24.05 -4.28 9.58
C ALA A 522 -25.39 -4.54 8.85
N GLU A 523 -25.44 -4.22 7.55
CA GLU A 523 -26.60 -4.50 6.68
C GLU A 523 -26.89 -6.00 6.60
N THR A 524 -25.86 -6.82 6.38
CA THR A 524 -25.96 -8.28 6.37
C THR A 524 -26.49 -8.82 7.70
N ARG A 525 -25.94 -8.36 8.83
CA ARG A 525 -26.42 -8.75 10.17
C ARG A 525 -27.91 -8.40 10.36
N SER A 526 -28.34 -7.23 9.89
CA SER A 526 -29.75 -6.83 9.93
C SER A 526 -30.64 -7.77 9.09
N ALA A 527 -30.18 -8.18 7.90
CA ALA A 527 -30.91 -9.07 7.01
C ALA A 527 -31.05 -10.48 7.59
N LEU A 528 -29.97 -11.03 8.15
CA LEU A 528 -29.98 -12.32 8.86
C LEU A 528 -30.89 -12.29 10.10
N THR A 529 -30.93 -11.16 10.81
CA THR A 529 -31.85 -10.98 11.96
C THR A 529 -33.30 -11.03 11.51
N ARG A 530 -33.65 -10.38 10.38
CA ARG A 530 -34.99 -10.46 9.79
C ARG A 530 -35.33 -11.89 9.33
N LEU A 531 -34.36 -12.60 8.75
CA LEU A 531 -34.54 -14.00 8.36
C LEU A 531 -34.85 -14.89 9.58
N ASN A 532 -34.13 -14.69 10.70
CA ASN A 532 -34.41 -15.39 11.94
C ASN A 532 -35.83 -15.08 12.46
N GLN A 533 -36.31 -13.84 12.35
CA GLN A 533 -37.68 -13.48 12.72
C GLN A 533 -38.72 -14.23 11.86
N GLN A 534 -38.47 -14.39 10.55
CA GLN A 534 -39.33 -15.18 9.66
C GLN A 534 -39.35 -16.67 10.04
N ALA A 535 -38.21 -17.25 10.41
CA ALA A 535 -38.12 -18.62 10.91
C ALA A 535 -38.90 -18.81 12.23
N ASN A 536 -38.82 -17.83 13.15
CA ASN A 536 -39.61 -17.84 14.38
C ASN A 536 -41.11 -17.76 14.09
N GLN A 537 -41.53 -16.93 13.12
CA GLN A 537 -42.92 -16.84 12.69
C GLN A 537 -43.41 -18.18 12.10
N LEU A 538 -42.59 -18.86 11.30
CA LEU A 538 -42.90 -20.19 10.77
C LEU A 538 -43.14 -21.22 11.89
N ALA A 539 -42.29 -21.24 12.92
CA ALA A 539 -42.45 -22.12 14.07
C ALA A 539 -43.73 -21.80 14.85
N PHE A 540 -44.01 -20.51 15.08
CA PHE A 540 -45.23 -20.06 15.75
C PHE A 540 -46.49 -20.49 15.00
N ASP A 541 -46.53 -20.25 13.69
CA ASP A 541 -47.67 -20.61 12.83
C ASP A 541 -47.87 -22.12 12.79
N SER A 542 -46.79 -22.91 12.84
CA SER A 542 -46.85 -24.38 12.88
C SER A 542 -47.51 -24.91 14.15
N VAL A 543 -47.19 -24.35 15.32
CA VAL A 543 -47.85 -24.71 16.59
C VAL A 543 -49.30 -24.24 16.58
N PHE A 544 -49.54 -23.02 16.10
CA PHE A 544 -50.87 -22.42 16.12
C PHE A 544 -51.85 -23.12 15.18
N LEU A 545 -51.39 -23.65 14.04
CA LEU A 545 -52.21 -24.48 13.16
C LEU A 545 -52.73 -25.74 13.88
N GLN A 546 -51.88 -26.41 14.65
CA GLN A 546 -52.28 -27.60 15.42
C GLN A 546 -53.38 -27.26 16.44
N ILE A 547 -53.23 -26.13 17.15
CA ILE A 547 -54.25 -25.64 18.08
C ILE A 547 -55.57 -25.31 17.35
N LYS A 548 -55.50 -24.66 16.18
CA LYS A 548 -56.67 -24.35 15.36
C LYS A 548 -57.40 -25.60 14.87
N GLN A 549 -56.68 -26.63 14.45
CA GLN A 549 -57.27 -27.89 14.00
C GLN A 549 -58.02 -28.61 15.12
N GLN A 550 -57.42 -28.68 16.32
CA GLN A 550 -58.07 -29.25 17.51
C GLN A 550 -59.34 -28.47 17.90
N LEU A 551 -59.29 -27.14 17.87
CA LEU A 551 -60.46 -26.30 18.16
C LEU A 551 -61.56 -26.42 17.10
N PHE A 552 -61.20 -26.60 15.83
CA PHE A 552 -62.18 -26.78 14.75
C PHE A 552 -62.98 -28.08 14.90
N LEU A 553 -62.33 -29.18 15.31
CA LEU A 553 -63.01 -30.46 15.54
C LEU A 553 -63.99 -30.41 16.71
N LEU A 554 -63.70 -29.60 17.73
CA LEU A 554 -64.60 -29.39 18.88
C LEU A 554 -65.85 -28.58 18.52
N ASN A 555 -65.84 -27.84 17.41
CA ASN A 555 -66.92 -26.94 17.01
C ASN A 555 -67.90 -27.58 16.00
N LYS A 556 -67.73 -28.86 15.63
CA LYS A 556 -68.68 -29.59 14.76
C LYS A 556 -69.84 -30.19 15.61
N PRO A 557 -71.11 -29.88 15.31
CA PRO A 557 -72.27 -30.27 16.14
C PRO A 557 -72.69 -31.74 16.06
N GLU A 558 -72.07 -32.58 15.22
CA GLU A 558 -72.54 -33.96 14.96
C GLU A 558 -71.79 -35.07 15.72
N VAL A 559 -70.79 -34.75 16.55
CA VAL A 559 -70.09 -35.76 17.40
C VAL A 559 -70.66 -35.83 18.83
N CYS A 560 -71.64 -34.99 19.15
CA CYS A 560 -72.26 -34.96 20.48
C CYS A 560 -73.48 -35.89 20.59
N THR A 561 -73.31 -37.18 20.27
CA THR A 561 -74.27 -38.22 20.67
C THR A 561 -73.85 -38.80 22.03
N VAL A 562 -74.81 -38.79 22.96
CA VAL A 562 -74.65 -38.84 24.43
C VAL A 562 -74.13 -40.17 25.00
N GLU A 563 -73.73 -41.16 24.19
CA GLU A 563 -73.43 -42.53 24.70
C GLU A 563 -71.96 -42.99 24.62
N THR A 564 -71.00 -42.15 24.19
CA THR A 564 -69.56 -42.50 24.16
C THR A 564 -68.65 -41.55 24.97
N LEU A 565 -69.23 -40.71 25.84
CA LEU A 565 -68.52 -39.63 26.54
C LEU A 565 -67.61 -40.04 27.73
N THR A 566 -67.35 -41.34 27.95
CA THR A 566 -66.44 -41.78 29.02
C THR A 566 -65.03 -42.13 28.59
N ASP A 567 -64.74 -42.45 27.33
CA ASP A 567 -63.41 -42.96 26.95
C ASP A 567 -62.58 -42.14 25.94
N ASP A 568 -63.16 -41.31 25.05
CA ASP A 568 -62.34 -40.63 24.03
C ASP A 568 -62.72 -39.15 23.83
N LEU A 569 -62.48 -38.30 24.83
CA LEU A 569 -62.20 -36.89 24.51
C LEU A 569 -60.81 -36.85 23.85
N PRO A 570 -60.61 -36.17 22.70
CA PRO A 570 -59.27 -35.93 22.19
C PRO A 570 -58.54 -35.15 23.27
N ALA A 571 -57.61 -35.82 23.95
CA ALA A 571 -56.80 -35.17 24.94
C ALA A 571 -56.14 -33.99 24.23
N PHE A 572 -56.32 -32.78 24.75
CA PHE A 572 -55.36 -31.69 24.49
C PHE A 572 -54.02 -32.14 25.09
N SER A 573 -53.35 -33.07 24.42
CA SER A 573 -51.95 -33.41 24.61
C SER A 573 -51.18 -32.52 23.64
N LEU A 574 -51.05 -31.25 24.02
CA LEU A 574 -49.72 -30.67 23.91
C LEU A 574 -48.86 -31.59 24.79
N SER A 575 -48.24 -32.61 24.21
CA SER A 575 -47.54 -33.64 24.98
C SER A 575 -46.60 -32.95 25.97
N PRO A 576 -46.73 -33.21 27.29
CA PRO A 576 -45.86 -32.61 28.30
C PRO A 576 -44.39 -32.84 27.97
N ASN A 577 -44.09 -33.99 27.36
CA ASN A 577 -42.74 -34.40 26.97
C ASN A 577 -42.06 -33.47 25.95
N VAL A 578 -42.78 -32.78 25.06
CA VAL A 578 -42.14 -31.89 24.07
C VAL A 578 -41.88 -30.49 24.64
N MET A 579 -42.80 -29.96 25.46
CA MET A 579 -42.61 -28.66 26.12
C MET A 579 -41.63 -28.73 27.29
N ASP A 580 -41.63 -29.83 28.06
CA ASP A 580 -40.65 -30.06 29.13
C ASP A 580 -39.25 -30.37 28.55
N ALA A 581 -39.15 -31.09 27.43
CA ALA A 581 -37.87 -31.29 26.73
C ALA A 581 -37.29 -30.01 26.10
N LEU A 582 -38.13 -29.00 25.82
CA LEU A 582 -37.75 -27.68 25.33
C LEU A 582 -37.62 -26.62 26.45
N GLY A 583 -37.88 -27.00 27.72
CA GLY A 583 -37.78 -26.10 28.88
C GLY A 583 -38.83 -24.98 28.94
N LEU A 584 -39.92 -25.08 28.18
CA LEU A 584 -40.95 -24.05 28.09
C LEU A 584 -42.10 -24.36 29.04
N GLN A 585 -42.29 -23.54 30.08
CA GLN A 585 -43.44 -23.66 30.98
C GLN A 585 -44.73 -23.18 30.29
N THR A 586 -45.79 -23.97 30.34
CA THR A 586 -47.12 -23.57 29.87
C THR A 586 -47.60 -22.33 30.63
N SER A 587 -48.04 -21.31 29.90
CA SER A 587 -48.65 -20.12 30.50
C SER A 587 -49.82 -20.53 31.41
N LYS A 588 -49.95 -19.87 32.57
CA LYS A 588 -51.03 -20.09 33.54
C LYS A 588 -52.41 -20.05 32.87
N THR A 589 -52.57 -19.22 31.84
CA THR A 589 -53.81 -19.12 31.04
C THR A 589 -54.06 -20.38 30.22
N LEU A 590 -53.03 -20.97 29.60
CA LEU A 590 -53.14 -22.23 28.85
C LEU A 590 -53.45 -23.40 29.79
N GLN A 591 -52.82 -23.44 30.97
CA GLN A 591 -53.14 -24.43 32.01
C GLN A 591 -54.60 -24.33 32.44
N ASN A 592 -55.10 -23.10 32.65
CA ASN A 592 -56.51 -22.85 32.97
C ASN A 592 -57.46 -23.28 31.86
N ILE A 593 -57.11 -23.03 30.59
CA ILE A 593 -57.88 -23.46 29.40
C ILE A 593 -57.96 -24.99 29.35
N VAL A 594 -56.83 -25.70 29.49
CA VAL A 594 -56.77 -27.17 29.48
C VAL A 594 -57.58 -27.76 30.64
N THR A 595 -57.50 -27.14 31.82
CA THR A 595 -58.27 -27.57 33.00
C THR A 595 -59.77 -27.48 32.76
N LEU A 596 -60.24 -26.41 32.10
CA LEU A 596 -61.65 -26.23 31.73
C LEU A 596 -62.09 -27.17 30.61
N LEU A 597 -61.23 -27.43 29.62
CA LEU A 597 -61.54 -28.33 28.50
C LEU A 597 -61.61 -29.80 28.95
N ARG A 598 -60.79 -30.21 29.94
CA ARG A 598 -60.78 -31.58 30.49
C ARG A 598 -61.81 -31.83 31.60
N ALA A 599 -62.43 -30.78 32.13
CA ALA A 599 -63.44 -30.93 33.17
C ALA A 599 -64.66 -31.72 32.66
N LYS A 600 -65.16 -32.67 33.45
CA LYS A 600 -66.42 -33.38 33.14
C LYS A 600 -67.59 -32.38 33.13
N PRO A 601 -68.62 -32.57 32.28
CA PRO A 601 -69.79 -31.68 32.23
C PRO A 601 -70.38 -31.37 33.62
N ASP A 602 -70.51 -32.40 34.46
CA ASP A 602 -71.10 -32.32 35.80
C ASP A 602 -70.21 -31.58 36.82
N GLU A 603 -68.91 -31.57 36.59
CA GLU A 603 -67.90 -30.95 37.47
C GLU A 603 -67.47 -29.56 36.96
N TYR A 604 -67.86 -29.20 35.72
CA TYR A 604 -67.39 -28.01 35.02
C TYR A 604 -67.55 -26.73 35.84
N ARG A 605 -68.73 -26.50 36.42
CA ARG A 605 -68.99 -25.33 37.29
C ARG A 605 -68.09 -25.28 38.52
N GLN A 606 -67.69 -26.43 39.09
CA GLN A 606 -66.81 -26.49 40.25
C GLN A 606 -65.36 -26.20 39.87
N THR A 607 -64.86 -26.82 38.80
CA THR A 607 -63.53 -26.57 38.23
C THR A 607 -63.36 -25.16 37.66
N ALA A 608 -64.44 -24.50 37.24
CA ALA A 608 -64.41 -23.16 36.67
C ALA A 608 -64.48 -22.03 37.72
N LYS A 609 -64.89 -22.31 38.96
CA LYS A 609 -64.97 -21.31 40.06
C LYS A 609 -63.66 -20.56 40.33
N PRO A 610 -62.47 -21.20 40.37
CA PRO A 610 -61.22 -20.49 40.62
C PRO A 610 -60.63 -19.79 39.38
N LEU A 611 -61.30 -19.85 38.22
CA LEU A 611 -60.76 -19.42 36.93
C LEU A 611 -61.42 -18.13 36.42
N PRO A 612 -60.76 -17.37 35.50
CA PRO A 612 -61.32 -16.13 34.99
C PRO A 612 -62.69 -16.34 34.32
N ARG A 613 -63.74 -15.64 34.79
CA ARG A 613 -65.14 -15.84 34.34
C ARG A 613 -65.34 -15.72 32.83
N ARG A 614 -64.65 -14.78 32.17
CA ARG A 614 -64.71 -14.62 30.70
C ARG A 614 -64.19 -15.86 29.97
N LEU A 615 -63.12 -16.46 30.49
CA LEU A 615 -62.51 -17.67 29.93
C LEU A 615 -63.44 -18.88 30.12
N ALA A 616 -63.96 -19.03 31.34
CA ALA A 616 -64.87 -20.12 31.68
C ALA A 616 -66.20 -20.06 30.92
N SER A 617 -66.77 -18.86 30.74
CA SER A 617 -67.99 -18.64 29.96
C SER A 617 -67.77 -18.90 28.47
N ALA A 618 -66.65 -18.45 27.89
CA ALA A 618 -66.30 -18.70 26.50
C ALA A 618 -66.07 -20.19 26.21
N ILE A 619 -65.39 -20.91 27.12
CA ILE A 619 -65.15 -22.35 26.97
C ILE A 619 -66.44 -23.16 27.21
N ALA A 620 -67.33 -22.70 28.07
CA ALA A 620 -68.63 -23.34 28.27
C ALA A 620 -69.53 -23.21 27.04
N THR A 621 -69.57 -22.01 26.44
CA THR A 621 -70.28 -21.78 25.18
C THR A 621 -69.67 -22.60 24.04
N MET A 622 -68.33 -22.72 23.96
CA MET A 622 -67.67 -23.61 22.99
C MET A 622 -68.02 -25.08 23.18
N ARG A 623 -68.24 -25.56 24.42
CA ARG A 623 -68.57 -26.96 24.72
C ARG A 623 -70.08 -27.26 24.76
N GLY A 624 -70.94 -26.26 24.52
CA GLY A 624 -72.39 -26.41 24.65
C GLY A 624 -72.88 -26.68 26.08
N LEU A 625 -72.13 -26.23 27.10
CA LEU A 625 -72.44 -26.44 28.52
C LEU A 625 -73.13 -25.20 29.12
N GLU A 626 -74.12 -25.42 29.98
CA GLU A 626 -74.78 -24.35 30.74
C GLU A 626 -73.88 -23.85 31.90
N TYR A 627 -73.11 -22.78 31.67
CA TYR A 627 -72.22 -22.20 32.67
C TYR A 627 -72.88 -21.13 33.55
#